data_AF-A0A954J454-F1
#
_entry.id   AF-A0A954J454-F1
#
_cell.length_a   1.000
_cell.length_b   1.000
_cell.length_c   1.000
_cell.angle_alpha   90.00
_cell.angle_beta   90.00
_cell.angle_gamma   90.00
#
_symmetry.space_group_name_H-M   'P 1'
#
loop_
_entity.id
_entity.type
_entity.pdbx_description
1 polymer ?
#
loop_
_entity_poly.entity_id
_entity_poly.type
_entity_poly.pdbx_seq_one_letter_code
_entity_poly.pdbx_strand_id
1 'polypeptide(L)'
;LAGSGAPVMRAALVLALGQLAPLLPGNRRPDGLSLWSAAALLELAVDPFAFGRLGHQLSYAAALGLILGHRGASQWIATLPGLGAPPTGPLVDRRRAFLRPFVRGLRATLAAAVAAGLGTLPLTWTAIGEVCPWDPLTTAAALPPLTAFLCSAWAWICLPLPLFEWSAEVSYATLTAVLAGADRLPLTPLPLPPRPLALLALAAALTVLALHRRGSGRGRGPARAAAGTWACLLFPWTPAGGGWTFAALDVGHGACVVVQGPDGAALLFDGGSRDRTRVARGAISPTLRALGVRRPTVVLSHDDQDHSGALDWILERHPPRAWWGALPERFARRLPADCARADTTRGGLRTSWSRGARLTLSRGLDEAGNEGSRVLAVETDDWRVLLCGDAEEDGLARLLASGALDGPWDLLLIPHHGSETPLLGPLLDAAQPREVWISASALTGVVHELDRREINWRATCLEGPLTRTIGEIPCRSRSFP
;
A
#
# COMPACT_ATOMS: atom_id res chain seq x y z
N LEU A 1 -20.02 5.44 -22.71
CA LEU A 1 -19.57 4.06 -22.43
C LEU A 1 -18.14 4.02 -21.88
N ALA A 2 -17.18 4.78 -22.42
CA ALA A 2 -16.14 5.34 -21.58
C ALA A 2 -16.69 6.67 -21.01
N GLY A 3 -16.67 6.89 -19.70
CA GLY A 3 -17.02 8.21 -19.16
C GLY A 3 -16.10 9.31 -19.73
N SER A 4 -16.41 10.58 -19.48
CA SER A 4 -15.51 11.72 -19.77
C SER A 4 -14.27 11.74 -18.85
N GLY A 5 -13.69 10.58 -18.56
CA GLY A 5 -12.52 10.44 -17.71
C GLY A 5 -11.30 11.10 -18.34
N ALA A 6 -10.41 11.63 -17.50
CA ALA A 6 -9.23 12.40 -17.92
C ALA A 6 -8.37 11.72 -19.02
N PRO A 7 -8.13 10.39 -19.00
CA PRO A 7 -7.35 9.74 -20.07
C PRO A 7 -8.01 9.81 -21.45
N VAL A 8 -9.34 9.69 -21.51
CA VAL A 8 -10.11 9.69 -22.76
C VAL A 8 -10.17 11.11 -23.33
N MET A 9 -10.44 12.09 -22.48
CA MET A 9 -10.48 13.51 -22.88
C MET A 9 -9.12 13.95 -23.42
N ARG A 10 -8.02 13.61 -22.74
CA ARG A 10 -6.67 13.93 -23.24
C ARG A 10 -6.39 13.27 -24.58
N ALA A 11 -6.69 11.98 -24.74
CA ALA A 11 -6.44 11.28 -25.99
C ALA A 11 -7.22 11.93 -27.16
N ALA A 12 -8.48 12.29 -26.93
CA ALA A 12 -9.29 13.02 -27.90
C ALA A 12 -8.70 14.41 -28.22
N LEU A 13 -8.27 15.17 -27.22
CA LEU A 13 -7.63 16.48 -27.40
C LEU A 13 -6.32 16.38 -28.19
N VAL A 14 -5.44 15.45 -27.82
CA VAL A 14 -4.16 15.23 -28.53
C VAL A 14 -4.40 14.82 -29.98
N LEU A 15 -5.38 13.96 -30.25
CA LEU A 15 -5.77 13.59 -31.61
C LEU A 15 -6.31 14.79 -32.39
N ALA A 16 -7.23 15.57 -31.80
CA ALA A 16 -7.79 16.77 -32.43
C ALA A 16 -6.70 17.81 -32.74
N LEU A 17 -5.84 18.12 -31.78
CA LEU A 17 -4.70 19.03 -31.95
C LEU A 17 -3.73 18.53 -33.02
N GLY A 18 -3.48 17.22 -33.07
CA GLY A 18 -2.63 16.61 -34.10
C GLY A 18 -3.19 16.76 -35.51
N GLN A 19 -4.52 16.64 -35.67
CA GLN A 19 -5.19 16.84 -36.97
C GLN A 19 -5.32 18.32 -37.36
N LEU A 20 -5.44 19.22 -36.37
CA LEU A 20 -5.52 20.67 -36.61
C LEU A 20 -4.16 21.31 -36.88
N ALA A 21 -3.05 20.74 -36.37
CA ALA A 21 -1.72 21.32 -36.50
C ALA A 21 -1.29 21.62 -37.95
N PRO A 22 -1.51 20.74 -38.95
CA PRO A 22 -1.21 21.03 -40.36
C PRO A 22 -2.08 22.14 -40.97
N LEU A 23 -3.27 22.40 -40.40
CA LEU A 23 -4.20 23.43 -40.87
C LEU A 23 -3.85 24.83 -40.34
N LEU A 24 -2.98 24.93 -39.32
CA LEU A 24 -2.55 26.20 -38.77
C LEU A 24 -1.52 26.91 -39.67
N PRO A 25 -1.47 28.26 -39.64
CA PRO A 25 -0.50 29.04 -40.42
C PRO A 25 0.93 28.54 -40.20
N GLY A 26 1.63 28.27 -41.31
CA GLY A 26 3.01 27.75 -41.30
C GLY A 26 3.13 26.23 -41.38
N ASN A 27 2.04 25.48 -41.63
CA ASN A 27 2.03 24.02 -41.82
C ASN A 27 2.80 23.29 -40.71
N ARG A 28 2.41 23.59 -39.46
CA ARG A 28 3.14 23.11 -38.28
C ARG A 28 3.08 21.58 -38.22
N ARG A 29 4.24 20.96 -38.05
CA ARG A 29 4.33 19.52 -37.83
C ARG A 29 4.03 19.23 -36.36
N PRO A 30 3.04 18.37 -36.04
CA PRO A 30 2.76 18.02 -34.66
C PRO A 30 3.94 17.23 -34.08
N ASP A 31 4.53 17.73 -33.00
CA ASP A 31 5.46 16.98 -32.17
C ASP A 31 4.79 16.58 -30.84
N GLY A 32 5.23 15.46 -30.27
CA GLY A 32 4.59 14.87 -29.09
C GLY A 32 4.60 15.79 -27.86
N LEU A 33 5.67 16.58 -27.66
CA LEU A 33 5.79 17.46 -26.49
C LEU A 33 4.91 18.70 -26.64
N SER A 34 4.81 19.28 -27.84
CA SER A 34 3.88 20.37 -28.12
C SER A 34 2.43 19.93 -27.97
N LEU A 35 2.07 18.74 -28.48
CA LEU A 35 0.71 18.21 -28.30
C LEU A 35 0.40 17.90 -26.83
N TRP A 36 1.35 17.33 -26.10
CA TRP A 36 1.23 17.05 -24.67
C TRP A 36 1.03 18.34 -23.85
N SER A 37 1.85 19.36 -24.11
CA SER A 37 1.77 20.65 -23.39
C SER A 37 0.52 21.44 -23.76
N ALA A 38 0.12 21.49 -25.03
CA ALA A 38 -1.10 22.13 -25.46
C ALA A 38 -2.35 21.46 -24.86
N ALA A 39 -2.41 20.13 -24.84
CA ALA A 39 -3.50 19.40 -24.19
C ALA A 39 -3.56 19.71 -22.67
N ALA A 40 -2.41 19.74 -21.99
CA ALA A 40 -2.34 20.07 -20.57
C ALA A 40 -2.87 21.48 -20.28
N LEU A 41 -2.44 22.47 -21.07
CA LEU A 41 -2.87 23.86 -20.93
C LEU A 41 -4.38 24.03 -21.14
N LEU A 42 -4.94 23.37 -22.16
CA LEU A 42 -6.37 23.42 -22.42
C LEU A 42 -7.18 22.75 -21.32
N GLU A 43 -6.75 21.59 -20.82
CA GLU A 43 -7.43 20.93 -19.69
C GLU A 43 -7.37 21.78 -18.42
N LEU A 44 -6.22 22.38 -18.10
CA LEU A 44 -6.07 23.24 -16.92
C LEU A 44 -6.83 24.56 -17.05
N ALA A 45 -7.04 25.06 -18.27
CA ALA A 45 -7.89 26.22 -18.51
C ALA A 45 -9.37 25.93 -18.24
N VAL A 46 -9.82 24.70 -18.52
CA VAL A 46 -11.21 24.26 -18.25
C VAL A 46 -11.40 23.86 -16.79
N ASP A 47 -10.43 23.16 -16.22
CA ASP A 47 -10.45 22.69 -14.83
C ASP A 47 -9.07 22.89 -14.18
N PRO A 48 -8.85 24.03 -13.49
CA PRO A 48 -7.60 24.33 -12.81
C PRO A 48 -7.22 23.32 -11.73
N PHE A 49 -8.20 22.59 -11.18
CA PHE A 49 -7.98 21.58 -10.14
C PHE A 49 -7.69 20.19 -10.73
N ALA A 50 -7.67 20.04 -12.06
CA ALA A 50 -7.40 18.76 -12.70
C ALA A 50 -6.07 18.14 -12.26
N PHE A 51 -5.04 18.96 -12.01
CA PHE A 51 -3.73 18.49 -11.55
C PHE A 51 -3.76 17.88 -10.15
N GLY A 52 -4.76 18.18 -9.31
CA GLY A 52 -4.92 17.55 -8.00
C GLY A 52 -5.40 16.09 -8.06
N ARG A 53 -5.93 15.66 -9.21
CA ARG A 53 -6.48 14.30 -9.38
C ARG A 53 -5.40 13.34 -9.85
N LEU A 54 -5.17 12.27 -9.07
CA LEU A 54 -4.17 11.24 -9.38
C LEU A 54 -4.35 10.63 -10.78
N GLY A 55 -5.60 10.42 -11.21
CA GLY A 55 -5.90 9.91 -12.55
C GLY A 55 -5.42 10.82 -13.68
N HIS A 56 -5.44 12.14 -13.51
CA HIS A 56 -4.89 13.10 -14.48
C HIS A 56 -3.35 13.05 -14.46
N GLN A 57 -2.74 13.13 -13.27
CA GLN A 57 -1.28 13.08 -13.09
C GLN A 57 -0.66 11.82 -13.72
N LEU A 58 -1.18 10.64 -13.39
CA LEU A 58 -0.67 9.36 -13.92
C LEU A 58 -0.74 9.31 -15.44
N SER A 59 -1.78 9.89 -16.01
CA SER A 59 -2.06 9.80 -17.44
C SER A 59 -1.15 10.73 -18.26
N TYR A 60 -0.87 11.94 -17.75
CA TYR A 60 0.15 12.84 -18.33
C TYR A 60 1.57 12.30 -18.12
N ALA A 61 1.86 11.68 -16.98
CA ALA A 61 3.15 11.08 -16.68
C ALA A 61 3.44 9.85 -17.57
N ALA A 62 2.45 8.99 -17.81
CA ALA A 62 2.55 7.88 -18.76
C ALA A 62 2.84 8.38 -20.19
N ALA A 63 2.10 9.41 -20.64
CA ALA A 63 2.29 10.00 -21.95
C ALA A 63 3.70 10.61 -22.11
N LEU A 64 4.18 11.35 -21.11
CA LEU A 64 5.53 11.91 -21.09
C LEU A 64 6.59 10.79 -21.11
N GLY A 65 6.39 9.74 -20.32
CA GLY A 65 7.23 8.54 -20.31
C GLY A 65 7.31 7.87 -21.69
N LEU A 66 6.18 7.74 -22.40
CA LEU A 66 6.15 7.23 -23.76
C LEU A 66 6.91 8.13 -24.75
N ILE A 67 6.66 9.45 -24.72
CA ILE A 67 7.31 10.41 -25.61
C ILE A 67 8.83 10.40 -25.43
N LEU A 68 9.28 10.44 -24.17
CA LEU A 68 10.70 10.56 -23.84
C LEU A 68 11.42 9.21 -23.79
N GLY A 69 10.75 8.13 -23.41
CA GLY A 69 11.37 6.86 -23.02
C GLY A 69 11.29 5.75 -24.07
N HIS A 70 10.28 5.77 -24.96
CA HIS A 70 9.96 4.64 -25.83
C HIS A 70 11.13 4.25 -26.75
N ARG A 71 11.83 5.23 -27.34
CA ARG A 71 12.97 4.97 -28.23
C ARG A 71 14.11 4.24 -27.51
N GLY A 72 14.52 4.75 -26.36
CA GLY A 72 15.57 4.14 -25.53
C GLY A 72 15.17 2.74 -25.04
N ALA A 73 13.93 2.58 -24.57
CA ALA A 73 13.41 1.29 -24.13
C ALA A 73 13.38 0.26 -25.28
N SER A 74 12.93 0.66 -26.46
CA SER A 74 12.90 -0.21 -27.65
C SER A 74 14.30 -0.68 -28.07
N GLN A 75 15.28 0.22 -28.03
CA GLN A 75 16.68 -0.12 -28.29
C GLN A 75 17.22 -1.11 -27.25
N TRP A 76 16.90 -0.92 -25.97
CA TRP A 76 17.32 -1.84 -24.92
C TRP A 76 16.66 -3.22 -25.06
N ILE A 77 15.35 -3.29 -25.28
CA ILE A 77 14.63 -4.56 -25.44
C ILE A 77 15.14 -5.33 -26.67
N ALA A 78 15.52 -4.63 -27.73
CA ALA A 78 16.14 -5.24 -28.90
C ALA A 78 17.51 -5.90 -28.62
N THR A 79 18.14 -5.63 -27.47
CA THR A 79 19.37 -6.33 -27.05
C THR A 79 19.10 -7.62 -26.28
N LEU A 80 17.85 -7.89 -25.89
CA LEU A 80 17.49 -9.09 -25.15
C LEU A 80 17.45 -10.31 -26.09
N PRO A 81 17.89 -11.50 -25.61
CA PRO A 81 17.84 -12.73 -26.39
C PRO A 81 16.42 -13.01 -26.92
N GLY A 82 16.30 -13.32 -28.23
CA GLY A 82 15.02 -13.62 -28.87
C GLY A 82 14.15 -12.42 -29.25
N LEU A 83 14.49 -11.19 -28.82
CA LEU A 83 13.76 -9.95 -29.14
C LEU A 83 14.56 -8.99 -30.04
N GLY A 84 15.75 -9.41 -30.45
CA GLY A 84 16.61 -8.68 -31.38
C GLY A 84 16.06 -8.58 -32.80
N ALA A 85 16.68 -7.71 -33.60
CA ALA A 85 16.39 -7.66 -35.02
C ALA A 85 16.70 -9.03 -35.65
N PRO A 86 15.76 -9.67 -36.35
CA PRO A 86 16.04 -10.94 -37.02
C PRO A 86 17.15 -10.71 -38.06
N PRO A 87 18.10 -11.64 -38.24
CA PRO A 87 19.15 -11.49 -39.24
C PRO A 87 18.51 -11.26 -40.62
N THR A 88 19.01 -10.24 -41.31
CA THR A 88 18.67 -9.93 -42.70
C THR A 88 19.64 -10.69 -43.60
N GLY A 89 19.20 -11.81 -44.15
CA GLY A 89 19.97 -12.61 -45.11
C GLY A 89 19.04 -13.38 -46.04
N PRO A 90 19.53 -13.85 -47.21
CA PRO A 90 18.71 -14.55 -48.21
C PRO A 90 18.21 -15.93 -47.75
N LEU A 91 18.79 -16.50 -46.68
CA LEU A 91 18.45 -17.82 -46.10
C LEU A 91 17.61 -17.69 -44.82
N VAL A 92 16.63 -16.79 -44.78
CA VAL A 92 15.72 -16.71 -43.62
C VAL A 92 14.69 -17.82 -43.72
N ASP A 93 14.72 -18.74 -42.75
CA ASP A 93 13.69 -19.76 -42.53
C ASP A 93 12.28 -19.16 -42.63
N ARG A 94 11.39 -19.75 -43.44
CA ARG A 94 9.98 -19.32 -43.57
C ARG A 94 9.28 -19.17 -42.22
N ARG A 95 9.62 -20.03 -41.24
CA ARG A 95 9.13 -19.95 -39.84
C ARG A 95 9.56 -18.65 -39.15
N ARG A 96 10.80 -18.20 -39.35
CA ARG A 96 11.32 -16.94 -38.78
C ARG A 96 10.70 -15.72 -39.45
N ALA A 97 10.31 -15.80 -40.72
CA ALA A 97 9.61 -14.72 -41.42
C ALA A 97 8.17 -14.50 -40.88
N PHE A 98 7.45 -15.57 -40.58
CA PHE A 98 6.09 -15.52 -40.00
C PHE A 98 6.06 -14.90 -38.59
N LEU A 99 7.09 -15.16 -37.77
CA LEU A 99 7.16 -14.65 -36.39
C LEU A 99 7.61 -13.18 -36.29
N ARG A 100 8.14 -12.58 -37.37
CA ARG A 100 8.66 -11.19 -37.35
C ARG A 100 7.65 -10.14 -36.88
N PRO A 101 6.41 -10.07 -37.41
CA PRO A 101 5.44 -9.07 -36.96
C PRO A 101 5.07 -9.26 -35.48
N PHE A 102 4.97 -10.51 -35.02
CA PHE A 102 4.67 -10.82 -33.62
C PHE A 102 5.80 -10.36 -32.68
N VAL A 103 7.06 -10.69 -33.00
CA VAL A 103 8.23 -10.25 -32.21
C VAL A 103 8.35 -8.72 -32.22
N ARG A 104 8.10 -8.08 -33.37
CA ARG A 104 8.11 -6.62 -33.48
C ARG A 104 7.01 -5.98 -32.62
N GLY A 105 5.80 -6.55 -32.64
CA GLY A 105 4.68 -6.12 -31.81
C GLY A 105 4.98 -6.26 -30.33
N LEU A 106 5.42 -7.45 -29.90
CA LEU A 106 5.81 -7.72 -28.51
C LEU A 106 6.89 -6.74 -28.02
N ARG A 107 7.94 -6.50 -28.83
CA ARG A 107 8.99 -5.53 -28.50
C ARG A 107 8.43 -4.12 -28.34
N ALA A 108 7.54 -3.69 -29.24
CA ALA A 108 6.94 -2.36 -29.18
C ALA A 108 6.07 -2.20 -27.91
N THR A 109 5.28 -3.22 -27.57
CA THR A 109 4.44 -3.22 -26.37
C THR A 109 5.27 -3.22 -25.09
N LEU A 110 6.31 -4.06 -25.00
CA LEU A 110 7.22 -4.06 -23.86
C LEU A 110 7.93 -2.70 -23.72
N ALA A 111 8.36 -2.10 -24.83
CA ALA A 111 9.00 -0.78 -24.83
C ALA A 111 8.04 0.31 -24.36
N ALA A 112 6.79 0.27 -24.82
CA ALA A 112 5.75 1.18 -24.36
C ALA A 112 5.45 0.99 -22.86
N ALA A 113 5.35 -0.25 -22.38
CA ALA A 113 5.07 -0.54 -20.98
C ALA A 113 6.22 -0.07 -20.05
N VAL A 114 7.48 -0.31 -20.43
CA VAL A 114 8.65 0.21 -19.68
C VAL A 114 8.67 1.73 -19.69
N ALA A 115 8.43 2.35 -20.84
CA ALA A 115 8.48 3.80 -20.98
C ALA A 115 7.35 4.50 -20.19
N ALA A 116 6.11 4.01 -20.31
CA ALA A 116 4.97 4.47 -19.53
C ALA A 116 5.19 4.23 -18.03
N GLY A 117 5.68 3.03 -17.66
CA GLY A 117 6.01 2.66 -16.29
C GLY A 117 7.05 3.59 -15.66
N LEU A 118 8.15 3.89 -16.35
CA LEU A 118 9.13 4.87 -15.85
C LEU A 118 8.54 6.27 -15.67
N GLY A 119 7.58 6.66 -16.52
CA GLY A 119 6.86 7.92 -16.37
C GLY A 119 5.96 7.94 -15.14
N THR A 120 5.20 6.87 -14.88
CA THR A 120 4.22 6.81 -13.79
C THR A 120 4.80 6.39 -12.44
N LEU A 121 5.94 5.68 -12.43
CA LEU A 121 6.55 5.08 -11.25
C LEU A 121 6.75 6.04 -10.07
N PRO A 122 7.20 7.30 -10.26
CA PRO A 122 7.31 8.24 -9.14
C PRO A 122 5.97 8.48 -8.45
N LEU A 123 4.88 8.61 -9.23
CA LEU A 123 3.55 8.89 -8.73
C LEU A 123 2.87 7.65 -8.14
N THR A 124 2.99 6.49 -8.79
CA THR A 124 2.41 5.25 -8.26
C THR A 124 3.10 4.83 -6.96
N TRP A 125 4.42 4.98 -6.87
CA TRP A 125 5.13 4.74 -5.62
C TRP A 125 4.66 5.69 -4.52
N THR A 126 4.61 7.01 -4.75
CA THR A 126 4.23 7.94 -3.68
C THR A 126 2.76 7.86 -3.29
N ALA A 127 1.85 7.67 -4.25
CA ALA A 127 0.41 7.70 -4.00
C ALA A 127 -0.17 6.34 -3.59
N ILE A 128 0.34 5.24 -4.15
CA ILE A 128 -0.18 3.88 -3.91
C ILE A 128 0.72 3.14 -2.92
N GLY A 129 2.05 3.33 -2.99
CA GLY A 129 3.01 2.66 -2.12
C GLY A 129 3.26 1.19 -2.47
N GLU A 130 2.82 0.76 -3.65
CA GLU A 130 2.96 -0.59 -4.15
C GLU A 130 3.39 -0.54 -5.62
N VAL A 131 4.24 -1.49 -6.02
CA VAL A 131 4.61 -1.67 -7.43
C VAL A 131 4.58 -3.15 -7.78
N CYS A 132 4.35 -3.47 -9.05
CA CYS A 132 4.52 -4.82 -9.57
C CYS A 132 5.78 -4.84 -10.44
N PRO A 133 6.86 -5.54 -10.03
CA PRO A 133 8.08 -5.65 -10.81
C PRO A 133 7.87 -6.24 -12.21
N TRP A 134 6.78 -6.99 -12.38
CA TRP A 134 6.41 -7.68 -13.61
C TRP A 134 5.52 -6.83 -14.52
N ASP A 135 5.22 -5.59 -14.16
CA ASP A 135 4.33 -4.68 -14.91
C ASP A 135 4.59 -4.64 -16.42
N PRO A 136 5.84 -4.57 -16.92
CA PRO A 136 6.08 -4.61 -18.35
C PRO A 136 5.58 -5.88 -19.04
N LEU A 137 5.77 -7.04 -18.41
CA LEU A 137 5.36 -8.34 -18.95
C LEU A 137 3.86 -8.53 -18.84
N THR A 138 3.27 -8.20 -17.68
CA THR A 138 1.83 -8.34 -17.44
C THR A 138 1.05 -7.39 -18.33
N THR A 139 1.51 -6.14 -18.52
CA THR A 139 0.93 -5.19 -19.48
C THR A 139 1.01 -5.73 -20.92
N ALA A 140 2.15 -6.30 -21.31
CA ALA A 140 2.30 -6.88 -22.65
C ALA A 140 1.41 -8.10 -22.88
N ALA A 141 1.19 -8.93 -21.86
CA ALA A 141 0.30 -10.08 -21.91
C ALA A 141 -1.19 -9.69 -21.85
N ALA A 142 -1.54 -8.63 -21.12
CA ALA A 142 -2.92 -8.15 -20.97
C ALA A 142 -3.41 -7.35 -22.18
N LEU A 143 -2.51 -6.72 -22.95
CA LEU A 143 -2.90 -5.85 -24.06
C LEU A 143 -3.65 -6.58 -25.20
N PRO A 144 -3.24 -7.78 -25.66
CA PRO A 144 -4.00 -8.51 -26.68
C PRO A 144 -5.45 -8.83 -26.29
N PRO A 145 -5.75 -9.48 -25.15
CA PRO A 145 -7.13 -9.76 -24.76
C PRO A 145 -7.92 -8.47 -24.46
N LEU A 146 -7.28 -7.43 -23.91
CA LEU A 146 -7.93 -6.12 -23.74
C LEU A 146 -8.33 -5.51 -25.08
N THR A 147 -7.43 -5.53 -26.07
CA THR A 147 -7.70 -4.98 -27.41
C THR A 147 -8.80 -5.78 -28.11
N ALA A 148 -8.75 -7.11 -28.03
CA ALA A 148 -9.79 -7.98 -28.56
C ALA A 148 -11.14 -7.70 -27.91
N PHE A 149 -11.19 -7.59 -26.57
CA PHE A 149 -12.39 -7.22 -25.83
C PHE A 149 -12.99 -5.89 -26.31
N LEU A 150 -12.17 -4.84 -26.40
CA LEU A 150 -12.61 -3.52 -26.84
C LEU A 150 -13.10 -3.52 -28.29
N CYS A 151 -12.37 -4.18 -29.20
CA CYS A 151 -12.78 -4.31 -30.61
C CYS A 151 -14.09 -5.08 -30.74
N SER A 152 -14.27 -6.18 -30.01
CA SER A 152 -15.49 -6.98 -30.02
C SER A 152 -16.66 -6.24 -29.42
N ALA A 153 -16.45 -5.47 -28.34
CA ALA A 153 -17.48 -4.60 -27.78
C ALA A 153 -17.94 -3.53 -28.78
N TRP A 154 -17.01 -2.86 -29.48
CA TRP A 154 -17.35 -1.90 -30.53
C TRP A 154 -18.06 -2.56 -31.72
N ALA A 155 -17.59 -3.71 -32.16
CA ALA A 155 -18.22 -4.45 -33.25
C ALA A 155 -19.64 -4.88 -32.89
N TRP A 156 -19.88 -5.33 -31.65
CA TRP A 156 -21.20 -5.69 -31.14
C TRP A 156 -22.15 -4.48 -31.11
N ILE A 157 -21.67 -3.29 -30.71
CA ILE A 157 -22.49 -2.06 -30.75
C ILE A 157 -22.93 -1.73 -32.18
N CYS A 158 -22.02 -1.86 -33.16
CA CYS A 158 -22.33 -1.60 -34.56
C CYS A 158 -23.22 -2.69 -35.18
N LEU A 159 -23.02 -3.94 -34.78
CA LEU A 159 -23.66 -5.12 -35.33
C LEU A 159 -23.79 -6.19 -34.23
N PRO A 160 -24.93 -6.26 -33.51
CA PRO A 160 -25.08 -7.09 -32.30
C PRO A 160 -25.26 -8.57 -32.63
N LEU A 161 -24.20 -9.21 -33.11
CA LEU A 161 -24.16 -10.64 -33.42
C LEU A 161 -23.59 -11.44 -32.25
N PRO A 162 -24.07 -12.68 -32.00
CA PRO A 162 -23.57 -13.56 -30.93
C PRO A 162 -22.05 -13.82 -31.01
N LEU A 163 -21.47 -13.77 -32.21
CA LEU A 163 -20.02 -13.93 -32.40
C LEU A 163 -19.20 -12.89 -31.63
N PHE A 164 -19.63 -11.62 -31.63
CA PHE A 164 -18.90 -10.53 -30.97
C PHE A 164 -19.09 -10.57 -29.46
N GLU A 165 -20.27 -10.98 -28.99
CA GLU A 165 -20.54 -11.24 -27.58
C GLU A 165 -19.64 -12.36 -27.06
N TRP A 166 -19.65 -13.52 -27.72
CA TRP A 166 -18.76 -14.65 -27.40
C TRP A 166 -17.27 -14.25 -27.43
N SER A 167 -16.86 -13.49 -28.44
CA SER A 167 -15.48 -12.98 -28.54
C SER A 167 -15.13 -12.05 -27.38
N ALA A 168 -16.05 -11.18 -26.97
CA ALA A 168 -15.85 -10.30 -25.82
C ALA A 168 -15.76 -11.11 -24.51
N GLU A 169 -16.63 -12.10 -24.30
CA GLU A 169 -16.58 -12.98 -23.13
C GLU A 169 -15.26 -13.75 -23.01
N VAL A 170 -14.81 -14.39 -24.10
CA VAL A 170 -13.53 -15.11 -24.14
C VAL A 170 -12.36 -14.16 -23.87
N SER A 171 -12.40 -12.96 -24.45
CA SER A 171 -11.35 -11.95 -24.26
C SER A 171 -11.31 -11.45 -22.82
N TYR A 172 -12.47 -11.20 -22.22
CA TYR A 172 -12.61 -10.79 -20.82
C TYR A 172 -12.14 -11.89 -19.86
N ALA A 173 -12.53 -13.15 -20.10
CA ALA A 173 -12.08 -14.29 -19.31
C ALA A 173 -10.56 -14.47 -19.40
N THR A 174 -9.99 -14.32 -20.61
CA THR A 174 -8.54 -14.37 -20.84
C THR A 174 -7.83 -13.23 -20.12
N LEU A 175 -8.33 -12.00 -20.22
CA LEU A 175 -7.78 -10.85 -19.50
C LEU A 175 -7.77 -11.09 -18.00
N THR A 176 -8.90 -11.56 -17.45
CA THR A 176 -9.04 -11.86 -16.02
C THR A 176 -8.08 -12.97 -15.59
N ALA A 177 -7.91 -14.02 -16.39
CA ALA A 177 -6.96 -15.09 -16.12
C ALA A 177 -5.49 -14.59 -16.13
N VAL A 178 -5.13 -13.70 -17.07
CA VAL A 178 -3.80 -13.07 -17.12
C VAL A 178 -3.55 -12.24 -15.86
N LEU A 179 -4.52 -11.42 -15.45
CA LEU A 179 -4.40 -10.59 -14.25
C LEU A 179 -4.34 -11.43 -12.97
N ALA A 180 -5.19 -12.46 -12.84
CA ALA A 180 -5.17 -13.39 -11.71
C ALA A 180 -3.86 -14.20 -11.64
N GLY A 181 -3.27 -14.51 -12.80
CA GLY A 181 -1.94 -15.12 -12.88
C GLY A 181 -0.84 -14.14 -12.44
N ALA A 182 -0.95 -12.87 -12.81
CA ALA A 182 -0.02 -11.82 -12.41
C ALA A 182 0.00 -11.61 -10.89
N ASP A 183 -1.16 -11.68 -10.23
CA ASP A 183 -1.27 -11.57 -8.76
C ASP A 183 -0.53 -12.68 -8.00
N ARG A 184 -0.19 -13.80 -8.66
CA ARG A 184 0.56 -14.91 -8.08
C ARG A 184 2.07 -14.80 -8.32
N LEU A 185 2.52 -13.82 -9.10
CA LEU A 185 3.94 -13.65 -9.38
C LEU A 185 4.69 -13.20 -8.11
N PRO A 186 5.92 -13.70 -7.90
CA PRO A 186 6.69 -13.35 -6.71
C PRO A 186 6.90 -11.83 -6.65
N LEU A 187 6.87 -11.27 -5.44
CA LEU A 187 6.99 -9.83 -5.21
C LEU A 187 5.83 -9.00 -5.82
N THR A 188 4.64 -9.59 -5.99
CA THR A 188 3.45 -8.88 -6.46
C THR A 188 2.33 -8.92 -5.43
N PRO A 189 1.82 -7.77 -4.98
CA PRO A 189 2.45 -6.45 -5.09
C PRO A 189 3.67 -6.36 -4.15
N LEU A 190 4.66 -5.57 -4.54
CA LEU A 190 5.80 -5.23 -3.69
C LEU A 190 5.44 -3.95 -2.92
N PRO A 191 5.15 -4.03 -1.61
CA PRO A 191 4.98 -2.83 -0.79
C PRO A 191 6.33 -2.12 -0.67
N LEU A 192 6.32 -0.82 -0.95
CA LEU A 192 7.49 0.04 -0.89
C LEU A 192 7.31 1.14 0.17
N PRO A 193 8.36 1.43 0.97
CA PRO A 193 8.32 2.53 1.92
C PRO A 193 8.19 3.86 1.18
N PRO A 194 7.63 4.91 1.81
CA PRO A 194 7.57 6.23 1.20
C PRO A 194 8.97 6.76 0.87
N ARG A 195 9.09 7.44 -0.27
CA ARG A 195 10.33 8.06 -0.74
C ARG A 195 10.05 9.46 -1.31
N PRO A 196 11.03 10.38 -1.25
CA PRO A 196 10.86 11.70 -1.83
C PRO A 196 10.57 11.63 -3.33
N LEU A 197 9.49 12.29 -3.77
CA LEU A 197 9.08 12.31 -5.18
C LEU A 197 10.20 12.79 -6.11
N ALA A 198 10.97 13.79 -5.70
CA ALA A 198 12.08 14.33 -6.47
C ALA A 198 13.16 13.28 -6.75
N LEU A 199 13.46 12.41 -5.77
CA LEU A 199 14.47 11.36 -5.94
C LEU A 199 13.97 10.24 -6.87
N LEU A 200 12.69 9.89 -6.77
CA LEU A 200 12.04 8.95 -7.67
C LEU A 200 12.03 9.47 -9.12
N ALA A 201 11.67 10.74 -9.30
CA ALA A 201 11.68 11.41 -10.61
C ALA A 201 13.10 11.49 -11.19
N LEU A 202 14.11 11.78 -10.35
CA LEU A 202 15.51 11.77 -10.76
C LEU A 202 15.95 10.37 -11.21
N ALA A 203 15.61 9.32 -10.46
CA ALA A 203 15.92 7.94 -10.82
C ALA A 203 15.29 7.55 -12.16
N ALA A 204 14.01 7.89 -12.38
CA ALA A 204 13.32 7.65 -13.64
C ALA A 204 13.98 8.41 -14.81
N ALA A 205 14.29 9.70 -14.64
CA ALA A 205 14.92 10.53 -15.67
C ALA A 205 16.32 10.03 -16.03
N LEU A 206 17.14 9.65 -15.04
CA LEU A 206 18.47 9.07 -15.26
C LEU A 206 18.38 7.72 -15.98
N THR A 207 17.39 6.88 -15.65
CA THR A 207 17.14 5.63 -16.39
C THR A 207 16.79 5.92 -17.85
N VAL A 208 15.87 6.84 -18.13
CA VAL A 208 15.53 7.24 -19.50
C VAL A 208 16.77 7.73 -20.26
N LEU A 209 17.59 8.59 -19.64
CA LEU A 209 18.83 9.09 -20.22
C LEU A 209 19.84 7.97 -20.51
N ALA A 210 19.98 7.01 -19.58
CA ALA A 210 20.86 5.86 -19.71
C ALA A 210 20.44 4.97 -20.91
N LEU A 211 19.14 4.74 -21.06
CA LEU A 211 18.58 3.99 -22.18
C LEU A 211 18.87 4.67 -23.52
N HIS A 212 18.75 6.01 -23.61
CA HIS A 212 19.04 6.76 -24.83
C HIS A 212 20.52 6.73 -25.22
N ARG A 213 21.42 6.77 -24.23
CA ARG A 213 22.86 6.87 -24.48
C ARG A 213 23.56 5.51 -24.61
N ARG A 214 22.86 4.39 -24.36
CA ARG A 214 23.44 3.03 -24.37
C ARG A 214 24.14 2.70 -25.68
N GLY A 215 23.56 3.04 -26.83
CA GLY A 215 24.12 2.76 -28.17
C GLY A 215 25.34 3.60 -28.55
N SER A 216 25.68 4.64 -27.79
CA SER A 216 26.74 5.61 -28.13
C SER A 216 28.05 5.42 -27.37
N GLY A 217 28.17 4.38 -26.53
CA GLY A 217 29.29 4.20 -25.60
C GLY A 217 29.32 5.20 -24.41
N ARG A 218 28.64 6.34 -24.53
CA ARG A 218 28.51 7.41 -23.50
C ARG A 218 27.41 7.14 -22.45
N GLY A 219 26.76 5.97 -22.47
CA GLY A 219 25.68 5.62 -21.54
C GLY A 219 26.12 5.20 -20.14
N ARG A 220 27.42 4.92 -19.93
CA ARG A 220 27.93 4.37 -18.66
C ARG A 220 27.76 5.31 -17.46
N GLY A 221 27.96 6.62 -17.65
CA GLY A 221 27.79 7.62 -16.60
C GLY A 221 26.35 7.69 -16.07
N PRO A 222 25.36 8.01 -16.94
CA PRO A 222 23.95 8.02 -16.56
C PRO A 222 23.45 6.69 -16.01
N ALA A 223 23.92 5.55 -16.55
CA ALA A 223 23.56 4.23 -16.03
C ALA A 223 24.06 4.01 -14.60
N ARG A 224 25.30 4.41 -14.29
CA ARG A 224 25.86 4.35 -12.93
C ARG A 224 25.11 5.30 -11.97
N ALA A 225 24.80 6.52 -12.42
CA ALA A 225 24.03 7.48 -11.63
C ALA A 225 22.61 6.96 -11.35
N ALA A 226 21.94 6.40 -12.35
CA ALA A 226 20.64 5.73 -12.18
C ALA A 226 20.77 4.59 -11.17
N ALA A 227 21.73 3.68 -11.33
CA ALA A 227 21.96 2.56 -10.42
C ALA A 227 22.22 3.02 -8.98
N GLY A 228 23.04 4.05 -8.77
CA GLY A 228 23.29 4.62 -7.45
C GLY A 228 22.02 5.24 -6.83
N THR A 229 21.23 5.96 -7.63
CA THR A 229 19.96 6.56 -7.18
C THR A 229 18.94 5.48 -6.82
N TRP A 230 18.83 4.42 -7.63
CA TRP A 230 18.00 3.24 -7.33
C TRP A 230 18.48 2.51 -6.09
N ALA A 231 19.80 2.35 -5.89
CA ALA A 231 20.35 1.76 -4.69
C ALA A 231 19.99 2.57 -3.44
N CYS A 232 20.09 3.91 -3.50
CA CYS A 232 19.64 4.81 -2.44
C CYS A 232 18.13 4.65 -2.14
N LEU A 233 17.29 4.61 -3.19
CA LEU A 233 15.84 4.44 -3.05
C LEU A 233 15.43 3.09 -2.44
N LEU A 234 16.19 2.03 -2.73
CA LEU A 234 15.92 0.69 -2.21
C LEU A 234 16.59 0.43 -0.86
N PHE A 235 17.60 1.22 -0.50
CA PHE A 235 18.27 1.13 0.80
C PHE A 235 17.27 1.44 1.93
N PRO A 236 17.19 0.63 2.99
CA PRO A 236 16.26 0.83 4.10
C PRO A 236 16.77 1.97 5.01
N TRP A 237 16.56 3.23 4.60
CA TRP A 237 16.83 4.40 5.43
C TRP A 237 15.62 4.91 6.22
N THR A 238 14.52 4.16 6.23
CA THR A 238 13.38 4.44 7.12
C THR A 238 13.95 4.46 8.54
N PRO A 239 14.00 5.62 9.22
CA PRO A 239 14.57 5.68 10.55
C PRO A 239 13.75 4.73 11.43
N ALA A 240 14.39 3.72 12.02
CA ALA A 240 13.83 3.16 13.24
C ALA A 240 13.89 4.33 14.23
N GLY A 241 12.73 4.83 14.64
CA GLY A 241 12.66 5.87 15.65
C GLY A 241 13.54 5.46 16.81
N GLY A 242 14.38 6.36 17.31
CA GLY A 242 15.30 6.04 18.41
C GLY A 242 14.58 5.53 19.67
N GLY A 243 13.25 5.66 19.74
CA GLY A 243 12.37 5.16 20.78
C GLY A 243 11.20 4.32 20.25
N TRP A 244 10.21 4.16 21.11
CA TRP A 244 9.00 3.38 20.88
C TRP A 244 7.91 4.28 20.32
N THR A 245 7.23 3.85 19.26
CA THR A 245 6.11 4.59 18.67
C THR A 245 4.83 3.78 18.80
N PHE A 246 3.81 4.39 19.40
CA PHE A 246 2.46 3.89 19.51
C PHE A 246 1.57 4.74 18.61
N ALA A 247 0.76 4.11 17.77
CA ALA A 247 -0.16 4.79 16.89
C ALA A 247 -1.52 4.10 16.88
N ALA A 248 -2.55 4.73 17.45
CA ALA A 248 -3.93 4.29 17.29
C ALA A 248 -4.49 4.88 15.99
N LEU A 249 -4.91 4.03 15.06
CA LEU A 249 -5.37 4.44 13.75
C LEU A 249 -6.85 4.80 13.77
N ASP A 250 -7.23 5.81 13.00
CA ASP A 250 -8.64 6.14 12.79
C ASP A 250 -9.29 5.13 11.83
N VAL A 251 -9.84 4.07 12.43
CA VAL A 251 -10.49 2.95 11.73
C VAL A 251 -12.02 3.04 11.71
N GLY A 252 -12.61 4.12 12.25
CA GLY A 252 -14.05 4.19 12.48
C GLY A 252 -14.44 3.46 13.76
N HIS A 253 -15.41 2.55 13.70
CA HIS A 253 -15.70 1.64 14.80
C HIS A 253 -14.66 0.52 14.85
N GLY A 254 -14.01 0.37 16.01
CA GLY A 254 -12.98 -0.61 16.22
C GLY A 254 -11.69 -0.06 16.83
N ALA A 255 -10.80 -0.98 17.18
CA ALA A 255 -9.45 -0.68 17.61
C ALA A 255 -8.43 -1.16 16.56
N CYS A 256 -7.42 -0.35 16.33
CA CYS A 256 -6.24 -0.75 15.58
C CYS A 256 -5.05 0.07 16.05
N VAL A 257 -4.11 -0.57 16.76
CA VAL A 257 -2.92 0.09 17.28
C VAL A 257 -1.67 -0.53 16.68
N VAL A 258 -0.82 0.32 16.10
CA VAL A 258 0.52 -0.07 15.65
C VAL A 258 1.53 0.34 16.72
N VAL A 259 2.32 -0.63 17.17
CA VAL A 259 3.46 -0.41 18.07
C VAL A 259 4.74 -0.72 17.29
N GLN A 260 5.64 0.24 17.17
CA GLN A 260 6.98 0.03 16.63
C GLN A 260 8.02 0.22 17.72
N GLY A 261 8.85 -0.80 17.91
CA GLY A 261 10.01 -0.72 18.78
C GLY A 261 11.23 -0.12 18.09
N PRO A 262 12.26 0.25 18.88
CA PRO A 262 13.42 1.00 18.41
C PRO A 262 14.40 0.19 17.54
N ASP A 263 14.19 -1.12 17.41
CA ASP A 263 14.88 -1.99 16.45
C ASP A 263 14.11 -2.16 15.13
N GLY A 264 12.97 -1.48 14.98
CA GLY A 264 12.09 -1.54 13.81
C GLY A 264 11.10 -2.72 13.83
N ALA A 265 11.14 -3.58 14.85
CA ALA A 265 10.10 -4.59 15.04
C ALA A 265 8.75 -3.90 15.28
N ALA A 266 7.69 -4.43 14.69
CA ALA A 266 6.36 -3.84 14.82
C ALA A 266 5.29 -4.87 15.13
N LEU A 267 4.33 -4.43 15.92
CA LEU A 267 3.17 -5.15 16.39
C LEU A 267 1.93 -4.39 15.95
N LEU A 268 0.95 -5.12 15.43
CA LEU A 268 -0.38 -4.63 15.06
C LEU A 268 -1.38 -5.27 16.03
N PHE A 269 -1.93 -4.49 16.94
CA PHE A 269 -2.98 -4.89 17.87
C PHE A 269 -4.33 -4.55 17.24
N ASP A 270 -5.08 -5.57 16.87
CA ASP A 270 -6.34 -5.50 16.11
C ASP A 270 -6.22 -4.78 14.76
N GLY A 271 -7.28 -4.82 13.97
CA GLY A 271 -7.34 -4.34 12.61
C GLY A 271 -8.42 -3.31 12.32
N GLY A 272 -9.40 -3.04 13.18
CA GLY A 272 -10.66 -2.45 12.70
C GLY A 272 -11.42 -3.49 11.85
N SER A 273 -12.55 -3.24 11.19
CA SER A 273 -13.42 -2.07 11.07
C SER A 273 -14.79 -2.62 10.66
N ARG A 274 -15.87 -2.19 11.31
CA ARG A 274 -17.23 -2.64 11.02
C ARG A 274 -17.95 -1.79 9.96
N ASP A 275 -17.56 -0.53 9.85
CA ASP A 275 -18.32 0.53 9.16
C ASP A 275 -17.54 1.20 8.02
N ARG A 276 -16.20 1.17 8.05
CA ARG A 276 -15.35 1.77 7.03
C ARG A 276 -14.79 0.73 6.06
N THR A 277 -15.18 0.85 4.78
CA THR A 277 -14.50 0.08 3.74
C THR A 277 -13.08 0.63 3.51
N ARG A 278 -12.12 -0.26 3.26
CA ARG A 278 -10.72 0.09 2.90
C ARG A 278 -9.83 0.60 4.04
N VAL A 279 -10.17 0.45 5.31
CA VAL A 279 -9.28 0.80 6.44
C VAL A 279 -7.90 0.16 6.29
N ALA A 280 -7.85 -1.10 5.85
CA ALA A 280 -6.59 -1.78 5.55
C ALA A 280 -5.72 -1.04 4.52
N ARG A 281 -6.33 -0.48 3.46
CA ARG A 281 -5.63 0.26 2.38
C ARG A 281 -5.39 1.72 2.70
N GLY A 282 -6.27 2.35 3.48
CA GLY A 282 -6.28 3.78 3.75
C GLY A 282 -5.54 4.19 5.02
N ALA A 283 -5.48 3.32 6.03
CA ALA A 283 -4.86 3.61 7.33
C ALA A 283 -3.73 2.63 7.67
N ILE A 284 -4.01 1.32 7.69
CA ILE A 284 -3.05 0.31 8.20
C ILE A 284 -1.84 0.17 7.26
N SER A 285 -2.07 -0.14 5.99
CA SER A 285 -1.00 -0.35 5.01
C SER A 285 -0.11 0.88 4.82
N PRO A 286 -0.65 2.12 4.68
CA PRO A 286 0.18 3.31 4.65
C PRO A 286 1.04 3.49 5.91
N THR A 287 0.48 3.23 7.09
CA THR A 287 1.21 3.31 8.37
C THR A 287 2.34 2.29 8.42
N LEU A 288 2.05 1.00 8.15
CA LEU A 288 3.09 -0.04 8.12
C LEU A 288 4.21 0.31 7.12
N ARG A 289 3.88 0.83 5.94
CA ARG A 289 4.88 1.27 4.95
C ARG A 289 5.69 2.46 5.44
N ALA A 290 5.06 3.45 6.07
CA ALA A 290 5.75 4.62 6.62
C ALA A 290 6.76 4.21 7.70
N LEU A 291 6.42 3.22 8.51
CA LEU A 291 7.28 2.63 9.53
C LEU A 291 8.30 1.61 8.96
N GLY A 292 8.27 1.33 7.64
CA GLY A 292 9.16 0.35 7.01
C GLY A 292 8.86 -1.12 7.36
N VAL A 293 7.67 -1.39 7.89
CA VAL A 293 7.21 -2.70 8.36
C VAL A 293 6.60 -3.48 7.19
N ARG A 294 7.14 -4.68 6.94
CA ARG A 294 6.61 -5.61 5.91
C ARG A 294 5.86 -6.81 6.47
N ARG A 295 6.32 -7.33 7.61
CA ARG A 295 5.78 -8.52 8.27
C ARG A 295 5.58 -8.20 9.75
N PRO A 296 4.47 -7.56 10.13
CA PRO A 296 4.20 -7.24 11.52
C PRO A 296 4.01 -8.53 12.33
N THR A 297 4.15 -8.43 13.65
CA THR A 297 3.46 -9.35 14.56
C THR A 297 2.01 -8.89 14.68
N VAL A 298 1.04 -9.76 14.43
CA VAL A 298 -0.37 -9.45 14.64
C VAL A 298 -0.79 -9.98 16.01
N VAL A 299 -1.51 -9.16 16.76
CA VAL A 299 -2.18 -9.51 18.00
C VAL A 299 -3.66 -9.25 17.81
N LEU A 300 -4.49 -10.28 17.95
CA LEU A 300 -5.94 -10.14 17.87
C LEU A 300 -6.56 -10.31 19.26
N SER A 301 -7.29 -9.31 19.74
CA SER A 301 -7.97 -9.33 21.03
C SER A 301 -9.15 -10.31 21.03
N HIS A 302 -10.02 -10.22 20.03
CA HIS A 302 -11.16 -11.12 19.80
C HIS A 302 -11.63 -11.02 18.34
N ASP A 303 -12.65 -11.80 17.97
CA ASP A 303 -12.97 -12.09 16.57
C ASP A 303 -14.14 -11.29 15.98
N ASP A 304 -14.45 -10.12 16.55
CA ASP A 304 -15.56 -9.31 16.06
C ASP A 304 -15.13 -8.44 14.88
N GLN A 305 -16.09 -7.95 14.10
CA GLN A 305 -15.84 -7.34 12.80
C GLN A 305 -15.05 -6.03 12.89
N ASP A 306 -15.26 -5.28 13.96
CA ASP A 306 -14.55 -4.06 14.34
C ASP A 306 -13.15 -4.29 14.92
N HIS A 307 -12.73 -5.55 15.11
CA HIS A 307 -11.35 -5.87 15.52
C HIS A 307 -10.61 -6.69 14.46
N SER A 308 -11.30 -7.62 13.81
CA SER A 308 -10.70 -8.56 12.86
C SER A 308 -10.94 -8.20 11.39
N GLY A 309 -11.90 -7.32 11.09
CA GLY A 309 -12.44 -7.10 9.75
C GLY A 309 -11.42 -6.67 8.70
N ALA A 310 -10.41 -5.87 9.07
CA ALA A 310 -9.37 -5.46 8.13
C ALA A 310 -8.25 -6.51 7.97
N LEU A 311 -8.14 -7.48 8.89
CA LEU A 311 -7.01 -8.41 8.94
C LEU A 311 -7.01 -9.38 7.75
N ASP A 312 -8.17 -9.69 7.18
CA ASP A 312 -8.27 -10.50 5.97
C ASP A 312 -7.43 -9.92 4.81
N TRP A 313 -7.47 -8.60 4.63
CA TRP A 313 -6.69 -7.91 3.61
C TRP A 313 -5.22 -7.79 4.00
N ILE A 314 -4.94 -7.60 5.30
CA ILE A 314 -3.57 -7.50 5.83
C ILE A 314 -2.81 -8.82 5.64
N LEU A 315 -3.45 -9.97 5.86
CA LEU A 315 -2.81 -11.28 5.65
C LEU A 315 -2.33 -11.48 4.21
N GLU A 316 -3.05 -10.95 3.23
CA GLU A 316 -2.71 -11.09 1.81
C GLU A 316 -1.55 -10.18 1.39
N ARG A 317 -1.39 -9.02 2.05
CA ARG A 317 -0.49 -7.95 1.60
C ARG A 317 0.70 -7.71 2.52
N HIS A 318 0.55 -8.00 3.80
CA HIS A 318 1.56 -7.89 4.86
C HIS A 318 1.54 -9.16 5.71
N PRO A 319 1.87 -10.32 5.13
CA PRO A 319 1.77 -11.61 5.81
C PRO A 319 2.59 -11.58 7.12
N PRO A 320 1.97 -11.89 8.27
CA PRO A 320 2.58 -11.68 9.57
C PRO A 320 3.82 -12.56 9.75
N ARG A 321 4.74 -12.08 10.59
CA ARG A 321 5.86 -12.88 11.10
C ARG A 321 5.40 -13.76 12.27
N ALA A 322 4.49 -13.23 13.09
CA ALA A 322 3.90 -13.92 14.21
C ALA A 322 2.43 -13.51 14.37
N TRP A 323 1.62 -14.42 14.89
CA TRP A 323 0.23 -14.19 15.26
C TRP A 323 0.01 -14.63 16.71
N TRP A 324 -0.44 -13.71 17.55
CA TRP A 324 -0.77 -13.97 18.95
C TRP A 324 -2.21 -13.52 19.25
N GLY A 325 -2.79 -14.00 20.34
CA GLY A 325 -4.15 -13.62 20.72
C GLY A 325 -5.19 -14.65 20.29
N ALA A 326 -6.38 -14.19 19.91
CA ALA A 326 -7.41 -15.03 19.30
C ALA A 326 -6.94 -15.54 17.94
N LEU A 327 -7.10 -16.84 17.67
CA LEU A 327 -6.76 -17.41 16.37
C LEU A 327 -7.98 -18.14 15.74
N PRO A 328 -8.91 -17.37 15.15
CA PRO A 328 -10.00 -17.92 14.36
C PRO A 328 -9.50 -18.82 13.22
N GLU A 329 -10.24 -19.89 12.97
CA GLU A 329 -9.88 -20.91 11.97
C GLU A 329 -9.71 -20.32 10.56
N ARG A 330 -10.49 -19.28 10.21
CA ARG A 330 -10.39 -18.57 8.92
C ARG A 330 -9.03 -17.91 8.70
N PHE A 331 -8.38 -17.45 9.77
CA PHE A 331 -7.03 -16.90 9.72
C PHE A 331 -5.99 -18.01 9.81
N ALA A 332 -6.18 -18.99 10.69
CA ALA A 332 -5.25 -20.10 10.91
C ALA A 332 -4.85 -20.84 9.62
N ARG A 333 -5.81 -21.01 8.68
CA ARG A 333 -5.59 -21.66 7.38
C ARG A 333 -4.84 -20.82 6.35
N ARG A 334 -4.83 -19.49 6.52
CA ARG A 334 -4.22 -18.53 5.58
C ARG A 334 -2.86 -18.01 6.06
N LEU A 335 -2.51 -18.26 7.31
CA LEU A 335 -1.21 -17.87 7.85
C LEU A 335 -0.06 -18.59 7.12
N PRO A 336 1.05 -17.88 6.83
CA PRO A 336 2.26 -18.49 6.29
C PRO A 336 2.75 -19.67 7.14
N ALA A 337 3.42 -20.62 6.50
CA ALA A 337 4.01 -21.78 7.19
C ALA A 337 5.10 -21.36 8.20
N ASP A 338 5.81 -20.26 7.92
CA ASP A 338 6.86 -19.70 8.78
C ASP A 338 6.34 -18.71 9.83
N CYS A 339 5.02 -18.49 9.91
CA CYS A 339 4.42 -17.62 10.90
C CYS A 339 4.41 -18.31 12.27
N ALA A 340 5.07 -17.72 13.26
CA ALA A 340 4.96 -18.17 14.65
C ALA A 340 3.54 -17.94 15.17
N ARG A 341 2.99 -18.87 15.96
CA ARG A 341 1.59 -18.82 16.43
C ARG A 341 1.54 -19.02 17.93
N ALA A 342 0.80 -18.15 18.63
CA ALA A 342 0.46 -18.33 20.03
C ALA A 342 -1.04 -18.08 20.20
N ASP A 343 -1.81 -19.15 20.10
CA ASP A 343 -3.25 -19.10 20.32
C ASP A 343 -3.53 -19.03 21.83
N THR A 344 -4.13 -17.91 22.25
CA THR A 344 -4.52 -17.65 23.64
C THR A 344 -6.04 -17.76 23.82
N THR A 345 -6.71 -18.57 22.98
CA THR A 345 -8.12 -18.95 23.17
C THR A 345 -8.36 -19.63 24.50
N ARG A 346 -7.32 -20.17 25.12
CA ARG A 346 -7.29 -20.52 26.54
C ARG A 346 -5.99 -19.98 27.16
N GLY A 347 -6.07 -19.38 28.34
CA GLY A 347 -4.91 -18.86 29.06
C GLY A 347 -4.34 -17.57 28.46
N GLY A 348 -3.02 -17.36 28.60
CA GLY A 348 -2.34 -16.12 28.22
C GLY A 348 -0.93 -16.36 27.67
N LEU A 349 -0.24 -15.26 27.31
CA LEU A 349 1.12 -15.27 26.78
C LEU A 349 1.99 -14.28 27.56
N ARG A 350 3.20 -14.68 27.93
CA ARG A 350 4.25 -13.78 28.40
C ARG A 350 5.50 -14.01 27.59
N THR A 351 6.03 -12.96 26.97
CA THR A 351 7.23 -13.06 26.13
C THR A 351 8.03 -11.76 26.14
N SER A 352 9.32 -11.87 25.82
CA SER A 352 10.15 -10.70 25.53
C SER A 352 10.01 -10.32 24.05
N TRP A 353 10.04 -9.02 23.79
CA TRP A 353 9.89 -8.43 22.47
C TRP A 353 10.81 -7.22 22.35
N SER A 354 11.10 -6.80 21.11
CA SER A 354 11.92 -5.64 20.70
C SER A 354 12.74 -4.95 21.82
N ARG A 355 14.06 -5.14 21.82
CA ARG A 355 14.98 -4.59 22.85
C ARG A 355 14.57 -4.82 24.31
N GLY A 356 13.90 -5.94 24.62
CA GLY A 356 13.66 -6.39 25.98
C GLY A 356 12.35 -5.91 26.61
N ALA A 357 11.46 -5.26 25.85
CA ALA A 357 10.10 -5.03 26.32
C ALA A 357 9.41 -6.36 26.65
N ARG A 358 8.67 -6.38 27.75
CA ARG A 358 7.85 -7.52 28.17
C ARG A 358 6.45 -7.33 27.61
N LEU A 359 5.97 -8.35 26.90
CA LEU A 359 4.61 -8.41 26.41
C LEU A 359 3.84 -9.46 27.21
N THR A 360 2.71 -9.04 27.77
CA THR A 360 1.77 -9.94 28.46
C THR A 360 0.41 -9.84 27.80
N LEU A 361 -0.10 -10.97 27.31
CA LEU A 361 -1.50 -11.12 26.91
C LEU A 361 -2.26 -11.85 28.00
N SER A 362 -3.30 -11.19 28.50
CA SER A 362 -4.19 -11.69 29.53
C SER A 362 -5.64 -11.56 29.08
N ARG A 363 -6.53 -12.36 29.67
CA ARG A 363 -7.97 -12.35 29.40
C ARG A 363 -8.73 -12.68 30.68
N GLY A 364 -10.01 -12.30 30.75
CA GLY A 364 -10.87 -12.53 31.91
C GLY A 364 -11.57 -13.88 31.88
N LEU A 365 -12.48 -14.06 30.92
CA LEU A 365 -13.20 -15.32 30.69
C LEU A 365 -12.58 -16.07 29.53
N ASP A 366 -12.74 -17.40 29.46
CA ASP A 366 -12.25 -18.31 28.39
C ASP A 366 -13.33 -18.56 27.29
N GLU A 367 -14.00 -17.51 26.83
CA GLU A 367 -15.04 -17.54 25.78
C GLU A 367 -14.72 -16.74 24.50
N ALA A 368 -15.63 -16.74 23.53
CA ALA A 368 -15.52 -15.91 22.33
C ALA A 368 -16.21 -14.56 22.53
N GLY A 369 -15.90 -13.57 21.68
CA GLY A 369 -16.48 -12.23 21.74
C GLY A 369 -15.83 -11.33 22.81
N ASN A 370 -16.54 -10.26 23.15
CA ASN A 370 -16.09 -9.14 23.99
C ASN A 370 -15.46 -9.57 25.31
N GLU A 371 -16.16 -10.38 26.11
CA GLU A 371 -15.69 -10.79 27.44
C GLU A 371 -14.49 -11.76 27.41
N GLY A 372 -14.25 -12.35 26.25
CA GLY A 372 -13.05 -13.13 25.94
C GLY A 372 -11.87 -12.30 25.41
N SER A 373 -12.00 -10.98 25.33
CA SER A 373 -10.96 -10.10 24.76
C SER A 373 -9.64 -10.21 25.50
N ARG A 374 -8.55 -10.23 24.71
CA ARG A 374 -7.21 -10.09 25.29
C ARG A 374 -6.92 -8.64 25.56
N VAL A 375 -6.29 -8.40 26.69
CA VAL A 375 -5.59 -7.18 27.03
C VAL A 375 -4.09 -7.42 26.80
N LEU A 376 -3.45 -6.50 26.07
CA LEU A 376 -2.01 -6.51 25.82
C LEU A 376 -1.33 -5.46 26.69
N ALA A 377 -0.55 -5.93 27.66
CA ALA A 377 0.41 -5.10 28.38
C ALA A 377 1.76 -5.08 27.63
N VAL A 378 2.26 -3.88 27.38
CA VAL A 378 3.59 -3.61 26.82
C VAL A 378 4.41 -2.85 27.86
N GLU A 379 5.43 -3.48 28.40
CA GLU A 379 6.18 -2.93 29.54
C GLU A 379 7.68 -2.87 29.25
N THR A 380 8.29 -1.76 29.64
CA THR A 380 9.74 -1.63 29.81
C THR A 380 10.04 -1.25 31.26
N ASP A 381 11.32 -1.03 31.57
CA ASP A 381 11.70 -0.54 32.91
C ASP A 381 11.28 0.93 33.12
N ASP A 382 11.13 1.71 32.04
CA ASP A 382 10.88 3.16 32.11
C ASP A 382 9.40 3.54 31.92
N TRP A 383 8.64 2.73 31.17
CA TRP A 383 7.25 3.04 30.82
C TRP A 383 6.41 1.78 30.60
N ARG A 384 5.08 1.93 30.72
CA ARG A 384 4.10 0.86 30.53
C ARG A 384 2.89 1.32 29.72
N VAL A 385 2.46 0.52 28.76
CA VAL A 385 1.25 0.75 27.94
C VAL A 385 0.31 -0.44 28.05
N LEU A 386 -0.99 -0.17 28.28
CA LEU A 386 -2.04 -1.18 28.35
C LEU A 386 -3.00 -0.99 27.18
N LEU A 387 -3.17 -2.01 26.35
CA LEU A 387 -4.09 -2.02 25.22
C LEU A 387 -5.23 -3.00 25.47
N CYS A 388 -6.43 -2.49 25.74
CA CYS A 388 -7.60 -3.32 25.97
C CYS A 388 -8.33 -3.66 24.66
N GLY A 389 -8.92 -4.86 24.59
CA GLY A 389 -10.02 -5.16 23.66
C GLY A 389 -11.36 -4.77 24.28
N ASP A 390 -12.42 -5.55 24.08
CA ASP A 390 -13.79 -5.10 24.33
C ASP A 390 -14.45 -5.71 25.58
N ALA A 391 -13.68 -6.28 26.49
CA ALA A 391 -14.25 -6.80 27.75
C ALA A 391 -14.81 -5.64 28.60
N GLU A 392 -16.08 -5.72 28.98
CA GLU A 392 -16.79 -4.62 29.66
C GLU A 392 -17.56 -5.05 30.91
N GLU A 393 -17.90 -6.33 31.04
CA GLU A 393 -18.66 -6.90 32.16
C GLU A 393 -17.85 -7.98 32.90
N ASP A 394 -18.27 -9.24 32.84
CA ASP A 394 -17.70 -10.34 33.62
C ASP A 394 -16.22 -10.59 33.29
N GLY A 395 -15.83 -10.46 32.02
CA GLY A 395 -14.46 -10.52 31.54
C GLY A 395 -13.61 -9.40 32.12
N LEU A 396 -14.12 -8.16 32.14
CA LEU A 396 -13.41 -7.03 32.77
C LEU A 396 -13.29 -7.23 34.28
N ALA A 397 -14.36 -7.69 34.94
CA ALA A 397 -14.36 -8.00 36.37
C ALA A 397 -13.31 -9.07 36.72
N ARG A 398 -13.15 -10.11 35.89
CA ARG A 398 -12.13 -11.15 36.09
C ARG A 398 -10.71 -10.63 35.84
N LEU A 399 -10.52 -9.77 34.85
CA LEU A 399 -9.23 -9.11 34.62
C LEU A 399 -8.82 -8.26 35.83
N LEU A 400 -9.75 -7.46 36.37
CA LEU A 400 -9.54 -6.69 37.60
C LEU A 400 -9.20 -7.59 38.79
N ALA A 401 -9.99 -8.64 39.03
CA ALA A 401 -9.76 -9.56 40.14
C ALA A 401 -8.42 -10.30 40.05
N SER A 402 -7.89 -10.50 38.84
CA SER A 402 -6.58 -11.14 38.62
C SER A 402 -5.38 -10.24 38.86
N GLY A 403 -5.59 -8.92 38.99
CA GLY A 403 -4.52 -7.91 39.05
C GLY A 403 -3.80 -7.68 37.72
N ALA A 404 -4.35 -8.19 36.60
CA ALA A 404 -3.73 -8.05 35.28
C ALA A 404 -3.72 -6.60 34.77
N LEU A 405 -4.57 -5.74 35.33
CA LEU A 405 -4.72 -4.34 34.92
C LEU A 405 -4.03 -3.38 35.90
N ASP A 406 -3.40 -3.89 36.97
CA ASP A 406 -2.83 -3.05 38.03
C ASP A 406 -1.65 -2.21 37.51
N GLY A 407 -1.73 -0.91 37.75
CA GLY A 407 -0.81 0.10 37.23
C GLY A 407 0.38 0.43 38.13
N PRO A 408 1.02 1.60 37.93
CA PRO A 408 0.59 2.69 37.03
C PRO A 408 0.91 2.44 35.55
N TRP A 409 0.00 2.87 34.66
CA TRP A 409 0.19 2.83 33.19
C TRP A 409 0.43 4.24 32.61
N ASP A 410 1.40 4.39 31.71
CA ASP A 410 1.64 5.66 31.03
C ASP A 410 0.60 5.96 29.93
N LEU A 411 0.04 4.91 29.35
CA LEU A 411 -0.99 4.97 28.33
C LEU A 411 -1.94 3.79 28.49
N LEU A 412 -3.25 4.07 28.50
CA LEU A 412 -4.32 3.08 28.47
C LEU A 412 -5.18 3.29 27.23
N LEU A 413 -5.31 2.28 26.37
CA LEU A 413 -6.42 2.21 25.42
C LEU A 413 -7.63 1.62 26.16
N ILE A 414 -8.69 2.41 26.30
CA ILE A 414 -9.89 2.00 27.04
C ILE A 414 -10.63 0.87 26.31
N PRO A 415 -11.29 -0.07 27.02
CA PRO A 415 -12.02 -1.14 26.35
C PRO A 415 -13.24 -0.65 25.59
N HIS A 416 -13.69 -1.47 24.64
CA HIS A 416 -14.97 -1.38 23.94
C HIS A 416 -15.25 -0.01 23.34
N HIS A 417 -14.21 0.57 22.72
CA HIS A 417 -14.28 1.88 22.05
C HIS A 417 -14.72 3.02 22.98
N GLY A 418 -14.54 2.84 24.29
CA GLY A 418 -15.05 3.76 25.31
C GLY A 418 -16.55 3.66 25.51
N SER A 419 -17.17 2.49 25.36
CA SER A 419 -18.57 2.30 25.73
C SER A 419 -18.77 2.47 27.24
N GLU A 420 -19.97 2.91 27.65
CA GLU A 420 -20.28 3.08 29.06
C GLU A 420 -20.35 1.73 29.78
N THR A 421 -19.52 1.55 30.79
CA THR A 421 -19.53 0.36 31.65
C THR A 421 -19.53 0.77 33.13
N PRO A 422 -20.29 0.07 34.00
CA PRO A 422 -20.24 0.30 35.44
C PRO A 422 -18.83 0.03 36.04
N LEU A 423 -17.98 -0.71 35.32
CA LEU A 423 -16.63 -1.06 35.75
C LEU A 423 -15.56 -0.04 35.31
N LEU A 424 -15.95 1.07 34.66
CA LEU A 424 -15.00 2.10 34.25
C LEU A 424 -14.25 2.69 35.44
N GLY A 425 -14.95 3.04 36.52
CA GLY A 425 -14.31 3.56 37.74
C GLY A 425 -13.28 2.59 38.32
N PRO A 426 -13.67 1.33 38.63
CA PRO A 426 -12.75 0.28 39.05
C PRO A 426 -11.56 0.06 38.11
N LEU A 427 -11.77 0.13 36.80
CA LEU A 427 -10.69 0.06 35.80
C LEU A 427 -9.70 1.21 35.96
N LEU A 428 -10.18 2.45 36.04
CA LEU A 428 -9.32 3.62 36.18
C LEU A 428 -8.58 3.62 37.54
N ASP A 429 -9.23 3.10 38.59
CA ASP A 429 -8.63 2.97 39.93
C ASP A 429 -7.50 1.93 39.95
N ALA A 430 -7.68 0.78 39.30
CA ALA A 430 -6.65 -0.27 39.19
C ALA A 430 -5.51 0.14 38.26
N ALA A 431 -5.84 0.68 37.08
CA ALA A 431 -4.86 1.02 36.05
C ALA A 431 -4.06 2.30 36.36
N GLN A 432 -4.65 3.25 37.08
CA GLN A 432 -4.02 4.55 37.37
C GLN A 432 -3.33 5.18 36.13
N PRO A 433 -4.05 5.35 35.00
CA PRO A 433 -3.44 5.76 33.75
C PRO A 433 -3.04 7.23 33.75
N ARG A 434 -1.89 7.57 33.15
CA ARG A 434 -1.49 8.97 32.91
C ARG A 434 -2.17 9.59 31.70
N GLU A 435 -2.42 8.79 30.67
CA GLU A 435 -3.12 9.19 29.45
C GLU A 435 -4.06 8.06 29.02
N VAL A 436 -5.25 8.41 28.55
CA VAL A 436 -6.24 7.47 28.02
C VAL A 436 -6.48 7.74 26.54
N TRP A 437 -6.45 6.69 25.72
CA TRP A 437 -6.87 6.74 24.32
C TRP A 437 -8.22 6.08 24.14
N ILE A 438 -9.05 6.70 23.31
CA ILE A 438 -10.36 6.20 22.89
C ILE A 438 -10.31 5.99 21.38
N SER A 439 -10.37 4.74 20.94
CA SER A 439 -10.51 4.40 19.51
C SER A 439 -11.98 4.24 19.19
N ALA A 440 -12.61 5.25 18.60
CA ALA A 440 -14.05 5.24 18.35
C ALA A 440 -14.43 6.13 17.15
N SER A 441 -15.64 5.94 16.65
CA SER A 441 -16.24 6.80 15.61
C SER A 441 -16.91 8.06 16.18
N ALA A 442 -17.29 8.03 17.46
CA ALA A 442 -17.92 9.12 18.20
C ALA A 442 -17.59 8.98 19.71
N LEU A 443 -17.74 10.08 20.45
CA LEU A 443 -17.57 10.06 21.91
C LEU A 443 -18.83 9.56 22.63
N THR A 444 -18.63 9.03 23.83
CA THR A 444 -19.67 8.52 24.75
C THR A 444 -19.57 9.25 26.11
N GLY A 445 -20.41 8.88 27.07
CA GLY A 445 -20.36 9.44 28.43
C GLY A 445 -19.09 9.12 29.22
N VAL A 446 -18.22 8.21 28.74
CA VAL A 446 -16.93 7.88 29.36
C VAL A 446 -16.04 9.12 29.54
N VAL A 447 -16.12 10.08 28.62
CA VAL A 447 -15.36 11.34 28.69
C VAL A 447 -15.69 12.12 29.96
N HIS A 448 -16.95 12.11 30.41
CA HIS A 448 -17.35 12.82 31.63
C HIS A 448 -16.62 12.29 32.86
N GLU A 449 -16.44 10.96 32.94
CA GLU A 449 -15.71 10.34 34.04
C GLU A 449 -14.21 10.63 34.00
N LEU A 450 -13.62 10.67 32.79
CA LEU A 450 -12.21 11.03 32.58
C LEU A 450 -11.95 12.50 32.97
N ASP A 451 -12.82 13.41 32.53
CA ASP A 451 -12.75 14.83 32.89
C ASP A 451 -12.93 15.05 34.40
N ARG A 452 -13.91 14.37 35.02
CA ARG A 452 -14.16 14.44 36.46
C ARG A 452 -12.95 14.01 37.29
N ARG A 453 -12.16 13.07 36.78
CA ARG A 453 -10.93 12.55 37.41
C ARG A 453 -9.66 13.30 36.98
N GLU A 454 -9.79 14.34 36.15
CA GLU A 454 -8.67 15.12 35.60
C GLU A 454 -7.65 14.25 34.84
N ILE A 455 -8.10 13.18 34.18
CA ILE A 455 -7.26 12.28 33.39
C ILE A 455 -7.12 12.84 31.98
N ASN A 456 -5.88 12.98 31.49
CA ASN A 456 -5.64 13.38 30.11
C ASN A 456 -6.14 12.30 29.14
N TRP A 457 -6.97 12.68 28.16
CA TRP A 457 -7.51 11.74 27.18
C TRP A 457 -7.50 12.30 25.77
N ARG A 458 -7.43 11.39 24.80
CA ARG A 458 -7.45 11.69 23.36
C ARG A 458 -8.31 10.68 22.63
N ALA A 459 -8.95 11.09 21.54
CA ALA A 459 -9.87 10.23 20.79
C ALA A 459 -9.67 10.31 19.28
N THR A 460 -9.76 9.16 18.61
CA THR A 460 -9.55 9.08 17.16
C THR A 460 -10.62 9.81 16.36
N CYS A 461 -11.86 9.89 16.86
CA CYS A 461 -12.95 10.63 16.23
C CYS A 461 -12.77 12.15 16.23
N LEU A 462 -11.93 12.69 17.12
CA LEU A 462 -11.67 14.14 17.23
C LEU A 462 -10.41 14.55 16.47
N GLU A 463 -9.33 13.81 16.69
CA GLU A 463 -7.98 14.19 16.22
C GLU A 463 -7.55 13.40 14.98
N GLY A 464 -8.31 12.39 14.57
CA GLY A 464 -7.85 11.39 13.62
C GLY A 464 -6.87 10.41 14.29
N PRO A 465 -5.86 9.89 13.57
CA PRO A 465 -4.89 8.96 14.15
C PRO A 465 -4.13 9.59 15.33
N LEU A 466 -4.10 8.88 16.45
CA LEU A 466 -3.33 9.28 17.64
C LEU A 466 -1.92 8.69 17.54
N THR A 467 -0.91 9.43 17.96
CA THR A 467 0.48 8.94 18.00
C THR A 467 1.18 9.45 19.25
N ARG A 468 2.01 8.58 19.84
CA ARG A 468 2.90 8.90 20.95
C ARG A 468 4.23 8.18 20.78
N THR A 469 5.32 8.92 20.94
CA THR A 469 6.68 8.36 20.94
C THR A 469 7.25 8.44 22.35
N ILE A 470 7.78 7.33 22.87
CA ILE A 470 8.33 7.22 24.22
C ILE A 470 9.79 6.74 24.15
N GLY A 471 10.65 7.34 24.97
CA GLY A 471 12.02 6.88 25.15
C GLY A 471 12.91 7.14 23.94
N GLU A 472 12.89 8.36 23.38
CA GLU A 472 13.88 8.76 22.38
C GLU A 472 15.29 8.50 22.93
N ILE A 473 15.97 7.47 22.43
CA ILE A 473 17.40 7.34 22.66
C ILE A 473 18.03 8.53 21.91
N PRO A 474 18.71 9.46 22.59
CA PRO A 474 19.35 10.57 21.92
C PRO A 474 20.27 9.98 20.87
N CYS A 475 20.03 10.35 19.60
CA CYS A 475 20.94 10.06 18.51
C CYS A 475 22.30 10.60 18.95
N ARG A 476 23.20 9.75 19.44
CA ARG A 476 24.59 10.15 19.67
C ARG A 476 25.05 10.70 18.34
N SER A 477 25.25 12.01 18.28
CA SER A 477 25.95 12.67 17.19
C SER A 477 27.20 11.85 16.95
N ARG A 478 27.21 11.08 15.85
CA ARG A 478 28.45 10.52 15.34
C ARG A 478 29.22 11.73 14.84
N SER A 479 29.95 12.38 15.75
CA SER A 479 31.11 13.18 15.41
C SER A 479 32.05 12.22 14.68
N PHE A 480 32.02 12.27 13.36
CA PHE A 480 33.05 11.64 12.55
C PHE A 480 34.37 12.33 12.89
N PRO A 481 35.45 11.58 13.20
CA PRO A 481 36.77 12.15 13.37
C PRO A 481 37.30 12.79 12.08
#